data_AF-I7MFK5-F1
#
_entry.id   AF-I7MFK5-F1
#
_cell.length_a   1.000
_cell.length_b   1.000
_cell.length_c   1.000
_cell.angle_alpha   90.00
_cell.angle_beta   90.00
_cell.angle_gamma   90.00
#
_symmetry.space_group_name_H-M   'P 1'
#
loop_
_entity.id
_entity.type
_entity.pdbx_description
1 polymer ?
#
loop_
_entity_poly.entity_id
_entity_poly.type
_entity_poly.pdbx_seq_one_letter_code
_entity_poly.pdbx_strand_id
1 'polypeptide(L)'
;MDQEAEVIVSSSQASNFIIKVQINEFKFKFQVKDPQQKIQQLRYELIEHLKKLNYNLQDEAYSCYSLADDQEFVLSEDDAVSSLISHNDLVKMVSKVKQEQDQPIQVEQQKEEDPKEAIVILYDISGSMGSTFYNEQGLPRIGAVNAFFSAFADKTLAMEYNHVVSLFWFDSKIEKKCEFIRDMNTFIKLVDDAAPRGGTRLYDSLVEGVNSLIEYKKKHPNTILRMIALTDGEDNESKYKPGEVAALILKNRIILDSFVVSQQSLQLKAITHASGGRCYCPASINDGLKLFEIETILSVRARDINFEEFYSKSVQQCDTDQFINLDRFQSLPFDTEGIQVSYDKQIQQPAADISHIIAKYSKIANNPTQPSSSSTSSTGASINQQGPSQAVLKRIVKELETIQKETDPNFKAKVFPAENDIMNWKVLLIGPEGTTYNYGVFMVYITFPNDYPFKPPRTRFITPIYHPNISSQGHMCLDILKDQWSPALTIQKSLNSFLSLMQDPNPNDALDSTIAAQYLDDINIFKQKCLDHIKQYANKSVDELMVDIMGTSLDVKSEFYVNTHAELKQWINSNKAKF
;
A
#
# COMPACT_ATOMS: atom_id res chain seq x y z
N MET A 1 -6.78 55.57 -16.21
CA MET A 1 -7.83 54.71 -16.78
C MET A 1 -8.32 53.89 -15.62
N ASP A 2 -9.48 54.24 -15.08
CA ASP A 2 -10.08 53.48 -13.99
C ASP A 2 -10.46 52.11 -14.55
N GLN A 3 -9.71 51.08 -14.16
CA GLN A 3 -9.97 49.71 -14.61
C GLN A 3 -10.95 49.08 -13.61
N GLU A 4 -12.18 48.85 -14.06
CA GLU A 4 -13.19 48.10 -13.31
C GLU A 4 -12.89 46.60 -13.44
N ALA A 5 -12.86 45.88 -12.32
CA ALA A 5 -12.64 44.44 -12.29
C ALA A 5 -13.85 43.73 -11.68
N GLU A 6 -14.39 42.75 -12.40
CA GLU A 6 -15.56 41.97 -11.98
C GLU A 6 -15.13 40.56 -11.55
N VAL A 7 -15.31 40.23 -10.27
CA VAL A 7 -14.90 38.93 -9.72
C VAL A 7 -16.10 38.01 -9.58
N ILE A 8 -16.27 37.07 -10.53
CA ILE A 8 -17.39 36.10 -10.54
C ILE A 8 -16.92 34.75 -10.02
N VAL A 9 -17.44 34.30 -8.87
CA VAL A 9 -17.13 32.97 -8.30
C VAL A 9 -18.33 32.04 -8.47
N SER A 10 -18.19 30.97 -9.26
CA SER A 10 -19.23 29.94 -9.48
C SER A 10 -18.79 28.56 -8.97
N SER A 11 -19.71 27.75 -8.44
CA SER A 11 -19.45 26.35 -8.05
C SER A 11 -20.15 25.36 -8.98
N SER A 12 -19.49 24.25 -9.31
CA SER A 12 -20.10 23.04 -9.88
C SER A 12 -19.89 21.89 -8.89
N GLN A 13 -20.82 20.93 -8.86
CA GLN A 13 -21.02 20.02 -7.73
C GLN A 13 -19.81 19.18 -7.27
N ALA A 14 -19.78 18.96 -5.95
CA ALA A 14 -19.22 17.85 -5.16
C ALA A 14 -17.94 17.14 -5.66
N SER A 15 -16.81 17.84 -5.65
CA SER A 15 -15.45 17.34 -5.29
C SER A 15 -14.32 18.17 -5.90
N ASN A 16 -14.62 19.04 -6.87
CA ASN A 16 -13.63 19.94 -7.48
C ASN A 16 -14.22 21.34 -7.66
N PHE A 17 -13.79 22.31 -6.86
CA PHE A 17 -14.19 23.70 -7.04
C PHE A 17 -13.32 24.35 -8.11
N ILE A 18 -13.95 24.93 -9.13
CA ILE A 18 -13.27 25.69 -10.18
C ILE A 18 -13.52 27.17 -9.93
N ILE A 19 -12.48 27.88 -9.46
CA ILE A 19 -12.54 29.33 -9.33
C ILE A 19 -12.20 29.93 -10.70
N LYS A 20 -13.16 30.65 -11.28
CA LYS A 20 -12.93 31.46 -12.48
C LYS A 20 -12.73 32.90 -12.02
N VAL A 21 -11.68 33.57 -12.47
CA VAL A 21 -11.44 34.98 -12.17
C VAL A 21 -11.32 35.71 -13.51
N GLN A 22 -12.11 36.75 -13.71
CA GLN A 22 -12.01 37.61 -14.88
C GLN A 22 -11.53 38.99 -14.44
N ILE A 23 -10.47 39.49 -15.06
CA ILE A 23 -9.96 40.85 -14.82
C ILE A 23 -9.77 41.45 -16.20
N ASN A 24 -10.65 42.39 -16.59
CA ASN A 24 -10.74 42.92 -17.95
C ASN A 24 -10.85 41.76 -18.98
N GLU A 25 -9.86 41.64 -19.86
CA GLU A 25 -9.75 40.59 -20.88
C GLU A 25 -9.00 39.33 -20.42
N PHE A 26 -8.41 39.34 -19.22
CA PHE A 26 -7.73 38.18 -18.66
C PHE A 26 -8.71 37.26 -17.93
N LYS A 27 -8.65 35.96 -18.24
CA LYS A 27 -9.48 34.93 -17.63
C LYS A 27 -8.59 33.86 -17.02
N PHE A 28 -8.75 33.62 -15.72
CA PHE A 28 -8.00 32.61 -14.96
C PHE A 28 -8.95 31.52 -14.48
N LYS A 29 -8.48 30.27 -14.48
CA LYS A 29 -9.22 29.10 -14.00
C LYS A 29 -8.33 28.33 -13.02
N PHE A 30 -8.78 28.21 -11.78
CA PHE A 30 -8.07 27.48 -10.73
C PHE A 30 -8.91 26.29 -10.27
N GLN A 31 -8.30 25.12 -10.11
CA GLN A 31 -8.93 23.97 -9.49
C GLN A 31 -8.48 23.89 -8.04
N VAL A 32 -9.43 23.89 -7.11
CA VAL A 32 -9.16 23.92 -5.67
C VAL A 32 -9.84 22.70 -5.01
N LYS A 33 -9.07 21.97 -4.19
CA LYS A 33 -9.46 20.70 -3.57
C LYS A 33 -10.19 20.83 -2.22
N ASP A 34 -10.49 22.04 -1.73
CA ASP A 34 -10.95 22.25 -0.33
C ASP A 34 -11.97 23.41 -0.19
N PRO A 35 -13.23 23.20 0.27
CA PRO A 35 -14.34 24.09 -0.10
C PRO A 35 -14.65 25.32 0.76
N GLN A 36 -14.21 25.45 2.03
CA GLN A 36 -14.84 26.48 2.90
C GLN A 36 -13.91 27.47 3.62
N GLN A 37 -12.73 27.10 4.13
CA GLN A 37 -11.84 28.08 4.78
C GLN A 37 -10.88 28.77 3.81
N LYS A 38 -10.33 28.05 2.84
CA LYS A 38 -9.39 28.62 1.85
C LYS A 38 -10.04 29.57 0.86
N ILE A 39 -11.34 29.43 0.56
CA ILE A 39 -12.03 30.29 -0.42
C ILE A 39 -12.22 31.71 0.11
N GLN A 40 -12.63 31.86 1.38
CA GLN A 40 -12.73 33.19 2.00
C GLN A 40 -11.36 33.85 2.16
N GLN A 41 -10.34 33.06 2.50
CA GLN A 41 -8.97 33.55 2.62
C GLN A 41 -8.38 33.98 1.26
N LEU A 42 -8.50 33.14 0.22
CA LEU A 42 -8.04 33.46 -1.13
C LEU A 42 -8.81 34.64 -1.73
N ARG A 43 -10.12 34.75 -1.48
CA ARG A 43 -10.91 35.91 -1.90
C ARG A 43 -10.42 37.19 -1.21
N TYR A 44 -10.16 37.12 0.09
CA TYR A 44 -9.64 38.26 0.86
C TYR A 44 -8.25 38.67 0.37
N GLU A 45 -7.34 37.71 0.19
CA GLU A 45 -5.98 37.95 -0.30
C GLU A 45 -5.97 38.51 -1.74
N LEU A 46 -6.83 38.01 -2.62
CA LEU A 46 -6.94 38.49 -4.00
C LEU A 46 -7.52 39.91 -4.04
N ILE A 47 -8.56 40.20 -3.26
CA ILE A 47 -9.14 41.55 -3.14
C ILE A 47 -8.11 42.54 -2.58
N GLU A 48 -7.38 42.15 -1.52
CA GLU A 48 -6.34 42.99 -0.93
C GLU A 48 -5.16 43.22 -1.89
N HIS A 49 -4.81 42.22 -2.70
CA HIS A 49 -3.76 42.35 -3.72
C HIS A 49 -4.21 43.29 -4.86
N LEU A 50 -5.45 43.17 -5.31
CA LEU A 50 -6.01 44.04 -6.36
C LEU A 50 -6.19 45.49 -5.89
N LYS A 51 -6.57 45.70 -4.62
CA LYS A 51 -6.57 47.04 -3.99
C LYS A 51 -5.17 47.66 -3.93
N LYS A 52 -4.13 46.87 -3.60
CA LYS A 52 -2.73 47.33 -3.62
C LYS A 52 -2.24 47.72 -5.01
N LEU A 53 -2.88 47.19 -6.05
CA LEU A 53 -2.61 47.53 -7.45
C LEU A 53 -3.50 48.67 -7.99
N ASN A 54 -4.23 49.40 -7.12
CA ASN A 54 -5.11 50.52 -7.46
C ASN A 54 -6.33 50.18 -8.35
N TYR A 55 -6.82 48.94 -8.32
CA TYR A 55 -8.09 48.57 -8.97
C TYR A 55 -9.30 49.01 -8.14
N ASN A 56 -10.33 49.56 -8.79
CA ASN A 56 -11.56 50.00 -8.14
C ASN A 56 -12.59 48.85 -8.19
N LEU A 57 -12.87 48.22 -7.05
CA LEU A 57 -13.73 47.04 -6.95
C LEU A 57 -15.16 47.46 -6.55
N GLN A 58 -16.15 47.21 -7.40
CA GLN A 58 -17.56 47.37 -7.03
C GLN A 58 -18.01 46.12 -6.25
N ASP A 59 -18.39 46.32 -4.98
CA ASP A 59 -18.82 45.25 -4.09
C ASP A 59 -20.32 45.02 -4.27
N GLU A 60 -20.72 44.31 -5.33
CA GLU A 60 -22.11 43.87 -5.52
C GLU A 60 -22.32 42.44 -5.00
N ALA A 61 -23.38 42.28 -4.21
CA ALA A 61 -23.73 41.09 -3.47
C ALA A 61 -24.14 39.91 -4.38
N TYR A 62 -23.72 38.71 -3.95
CA TYR A 62 -24.23 37.38 -4.32
C TYR A 62 -25.16 37.29 -5.54
N SER A 63 -24.66 36.75 -6.64
CA SER A 63 -25.51 36.05 -7.61
C SER A 63 -24.88 34.72 -8.03
N CYS A 64 -25.49 33.64 -7.56
CA CYS A 64 -25.14 32.28 -7.92
C CYS A 64 -25.79 31.98 -9.29
N TYR A 65 -25.11 32.20 -10.40
CA TYR A 65 -25.57 31.73 -11.70
C TYR A 65 -25.02 30.33 -11.98
N SER A 66 -25.91 29.36 -12.19
CA SER A 66 -25.55 28.08 -12.82
C SER A 66 -25.30 28.34 -14.31
N LEU A 67 -24.04 28.38 -14.73
CA LEU A 67 -23.69 28.37 -16.15
C LEU A 67 -23.70 26.92 -16.63
N ALA A 68 -24.50 26.63 -17.67
CA ALA A 68 -24.53 25.34 -18.33
C ALA A 68 -23.16 24.98 -18.93
N ASP A 69 -22.81 23.70 -18.90
CA ASP A 69 -21.46 23.14 -19.05
C ASP A 69 -20.77 23.28 -20.42
N ASP A 70 -21.36 23.92 -21.43
CA ASP A 70 -20.89 23.76 -22.82
C ASP A 70 -20.43 25.05 -23.51
N GLN A 71 -19.32 25.64 -23.04
CA GLN A 71 -18.47 26.46 -23.93
C GLN A 71 -17.00 26.12 -23.74
N GLU A 72 -16.44 25.42 -24.74
CA GLU A 72 -15.02 25.09 -24.86
C GLU A 72 -14.15 26.34 -24.75
N PHE A 73 -13.20 26.28 -23.82
CA PHE A 73 -12.22 27.32 -23.57
C PHE A 73 -10.96 26.99 -24.37
N VAL A 74 -10.80 27.60 -25.55
CA VAL A 74 -9.60 27.44 -26.38
C VAL A 74 -8.59 28.55 -26.05
N LEU A 75 -7.37 28.17 -25.66
CA LEU A 75 -6.24 29.08 -25.50
C LEU A 75 -5.67 29.39 -26.89
N SER A 76 -5.64 30.65 -27.31
CA SER A 76 -4.97 31.07 -28.54
C SER A 76 -3.46 31.19 -28.32
N GLU A 77 -2.66 30.68 -29.26
CA GLU A 77 -1.18 30.58 -29.17
C GLU A 77 -0.41 31.90 -29.27
N ASP A 78 -1.07 33.03 -29.46
CA ASP A 78 -0.38 34.32 -29.57
C ASP A 78 -0.63 35.17 -28.32
N ASP A 79 0.34 35.20 -27.39
CA ASP A 79 1.02 36.44 -26.99
C ASP A 79 1.90 36.31 -25.72
N ALA A 80 3.07 36.95 -25.79
CA ALA A 80 3.87 37.53 -24.70
C ALA A 80 4.40 36.68 -23.52
N VAL A 81 4.18 35.37 -23.44
CA VAL A 81 4.77 34.55 -22.34
C VAL A 81 6.22 34.13 -22.62
N SER A 82 6.63 34.08 -23.90
CA SER A 82 7.98 33.63 -24.27
C SER A 82 9.09 34.62 -23.93
N SER A 83 8.80 35.91 -23.67
CA SER A 83 9.82 36.93 -23.41
C SER A 83 10.24 37.01 -21.93
N LEU A 84 9.39 36.56 -21.01
CA LEU A 84 9.61 36.64 -19.56
C LEU A 84 10.50 35.53 -18.97
N ILE A 85 10.74 34.45 -19.72
CA ILE A 85 11.55 33.30 -19.26
C ILE A 85 13.07 33.57 -19.38
N SER A 86 13.46 34.70 -19.96
CA SER A 86 14.86 35.01 -20.29
C SER A 86 15.69 35.63 -19.15
N HIS A 87 15.10 36.01 -18.01
CA HIS A 87 15.84 36.69 -16.94
C HIS A 87 16.10 35.81 -15.72
N ASN A 88 17.26 35.15 -15.83
CA ASN A 88 18.20 34.67 -14.81
C ASN A 88 17.83 33.48 -13.89
N ASP A 89 18.81 32.57 -13.86
CA ASP A 89 19.03 31.39 -13.02
C ASP A 89 18.29 30.07 -13.32
N LEU A 90 17.07 30.08 -13.90
CA LEU A 90 16.42 28.83 -14.35
C LEU A 90 16.96 28.33 -15.71
N VAL A 91 17.26 29.22 -16.66
CA VAL A 91 17.76 28.85 -18.00
C VAL A 91 19.16 28.21 -17.94
N LYS A 92 19.98 28.54 -16.93
CA LYS A 92 21.31 27.92 -16.72
C LYS A 92 21.21 26.52 -16.12
N MET A 93 20.20 26.23 -15.30
CA MET A 93 19.92 24.86 -14.85
C MET A 93 19.31 24.02 -15.98
N VAL A 94 18.36 24.57 -16.74
CA VAL A 94 17.71 23.87 -17.86
C VAL A 94 18.69 23.57 -18.99
N SER A 95 19.65 24.45 -19.29
CA SER A 95 20.67 24.19 -20.31
C SER A 95 21.70 23.14 -19.88
N LYS A 96 22.02 23.04 -18.58
CA LYS A 96 22.87 21.98 -18.03
C LYS A 96 22.18 20.62 -18.03
N VAL A 97 20.88 20.60 -17.71
CA VAL A 97 20.02 19.40 -17.83
C VAL A 97 19.85 18.97 -19.30
N LYS A 98 19.72 19.91 -20.24
CA LYS A 98 19.64 19.59 -21.68
C LYS A 98 20.96 19.05 -22.25
N GLN A 99 22.12 19.57 -21.82
CA GLN A 99 23.42 19.04 -22.25
C GLN A 99 23.70 17.61 -21.74
N GLU A 100 23.12 17.21 -20.61
CA GLU A 100 23.20 15.83 -20.11
C GLU A 100 22.15 14.90 -20.76
N GLN A 101 21.08 15.44 -21.33
CA GLN A 101 20.03 14.69 -22.05
C GLN A 101 20.32 14.48 -23.56
N ASP A 102 21.23 15.24 -24.16
CA ASP A 102 21.60 15.15 -25.59
C ASP A 102 22.75 14.15 -25.87
N GLN A 103 23.24 13.40 -24.87
CA GLN A 103 23.92 12.14 -25.20
C GLN A 103 22.85 11.14 -25.67
N PRO A 104 23.07 10.39 -26.77
CA PRO A 104 22.09 9.44 -27.24
C PRO A 104 21.85 8.37 -26.16
N ILE A 105 20.81 8.58 -25.37
CA ILE A 105 20.23 7.57 -24.50
C ILE A 105 19.75 6.49 -25.47
N GLN A 106 20.42 5.34 -25.48
CA GLN A 106 19.76 4.14 -25.95
C GLN A 106 18.52 3.97 -25.08
N VAL A 107 17.35 4.35 -25.61
CA VAL A 107 16.08 4.02 -25.00
C VAL A 107 15.97 2.50 -25.12
N GLU A 108 16.56 1.78 -24.17
CA GLU A 108 16.06 0.47 -23.83
C GLU A 108 14.60 0.71 -23.47
N GLN A 109 13.70 0.26 -24.35
CA GLN A 109 12.29 0.14 -24.02
C GLN A 109 12.23 -0.63 -22.71
N GLN A 110 11.97 0.05 -21.59
CA GLN A 110 11.69 -0.61 -20.34
C GLN A 110 10.45 -1.46 -20.60
N LYS A 111 10.65 -2.76 -20.84
CA LYS A 111 9.57 -3.73 -20.94
C LYS A 111 8.74 -3.55 -19.68
N GLU A 112 7.48 -3.13 -19.85
CA GLU A 112 6.55 -3.07 -18.74
C GLU A 112 6.51 -4.47 -18.11
N GLU A 113 6.88 -4.56 -16.84
CA GLU A 113 7.08 -5.84 -16.18
C GLU A 113 5.72 -6.56 -16.07
N ASP A 114 5.68 -7.83 -16.46
CA ASP A 114 4.46 -8.65 -16.38
C ASP A 114 3.83 -8.55 -14.98
N PRO A 115 2.50 -8.37 -14.89
CA PRO A 115 1.81 -8.34 -13.61
C PRO A 115 2.10 -9.59 -12.78
N LYS A 116 2.35 -9.39 -11.50
CA LYS A 116 2.72 -10.49 -10.59
C LYS A 116 1.51 -11.32 -10.17
N GLU A 117 0.33 -10.73 -10.21
CA GLU A 117 -0.94 -11.35 -9.82
C GLU A 117 -2.06 -10.83 -10.72
N ALA A 118 -2.89 -11.75 -11.23
CA ALA A 118 -4.10 -11.46 -11.99
C ALA A 118 -5.31 -11.91 -11.16
N ILE A 119 -6.22 -10.97 -10.94
CA ILE A 119 -7.36 -11.13 -10.04
C ILE A 119 -8.65 -11.01 -10.84
N VAL A 120 -9.49 -12.04 -10.80
CA VAL A 120 -10.90 -11.91 -11.21
C VAL A 120 -11.74 -11.68 -9.97
N ILE A 121 -12.52 -10.61 -9.96
CA ILE A 121 -13.49 -10.33 -8.92
C ILE A 121 -14.87 -10.75 -9.43
N LEU A 122 -15.49 -11.66 -8.69
CA LEU A 122 -16.84 -12.12 -8.90
C LEU A 122 -17.71 -11.36 -7.91
N TYR A 123 -18.43 -10.38 -8.43
CA TYR A 123 -19.25 -9.45 -7.66
C TYR A 123 -20.72 -9.87 -7.77
N ASP A 124 -21.29 -10.29 -6.66
CA ASP A 124 -22.68 -10.72 -6.56
C ASP A 124 -23.62 -9.52 -6.57
N ILE A 125 -24.48 -9.46 -7.57
CA ILE A 125 -25.57 -8.48 -7.67
C ILE A 125 -26.94 -9.15 -7.60
N SER A 126 -27.01 -10.38 -7.09
CA SER A 126 -28.26 -11.14 -6.98
C SER A 126 -29.28 -10.44 -6.06
N GLY A 127 -30.56 -10.80 -6.19
CA GLY A 127 -31.61 -10.19 -5.37
C GLY A 127 -31.39 -10.34 -3.86
N SER A 128 -30.76 -11.44 -3.41
CA SER A 128 -30.47 -11.70 -2.00
C SER A 128 -29.45 -10.72 -1.40
N MET A 129 -28.62 -10.09 -2.24
CA MET A 129 -27.70 -9.01 -1.86
C MET A 129 -28.41 -7.71 -1.46
N GLY A 130 -29.71 -7.58 -1.74
CA GLY A 130 -30.54 -6.48 -1.22
C GLY A 130 -30.97 -6.66 0.24
N SER A 131 -30.77 -7.85 0.82
CA SER A 131 -31.10 -8.12 2.21
C SER A 131 -30.22 -7.32 3.17
N THR A 132 -30.70 -7.09 4.39
CA THR A 132 -29.92 -6.43 5.45
C THR A 132 -28.63 -7.20 5.74
N PHE A 133 -27.53 -6.46 5.85
CA PHE A 133 -26.26 -6.98 6.30
C PHE A 133 -26.26 -7.16 7.82
N TYR A 134 -26.47 -8.40 8.28
CA TYR A 134 -26.59 -8.76 9.70
C TYR A 134 -27.51 -7.80 10.48
N ASN A 135 -26.97 -7.15 11.51
CA ASN A 135 -27.70 -6.26 12.42
C ASN A 135 -27.51 -4.77 12.06
N GLU A 136 -26.84 -4.46 10.93
CA GLU A 136 -26.59 -3.08 10.50
C GLU A 136 -27.87 -2.49 9.89
N GLN A 137 -28.60 -1.68 10.67
CA GLN A 137 -29.88 -1.14 10.23
C GLN A 137 -29.74 -0.29 8.96
N GLY A 138 -30.51 -0.65 7.93
CA GLY A 138 -30.58 0.10 6.68
C GLY A 138 -29.42 -0.14 5.71
N LEU A 139 -28.42 -0.96 6.07
CA LEU A 139 -27.33 -1.31 5.16
C LEU A 139 -27.65 -2.63 4.43
N PRO A 140 -27.81 -2.62 3.10
CA PRO A 140 -27.93 -3.85 2.33
C PRO A 140 -26.56 -4.55 2.22
N ARG A 141 -26.56 -5.88 2.05
CA ARG A 141 -25.34 -6.69 1.84
C ARG A 141 -24.46 -6.15 0.71
N ILE A 142 -25.06 -5.72 -0.41
CA ILE A 142 -24.34 -5.08 -1.52
C ILE A 142 -23.61 -3.80 -1.09
N GLY A 143 -24.20 -3.03 -0.17
CA GLY A 143 -23.57 -1.82 0.38
C GLY A 143 -22.35 -2.14 1.24
N ALA A 144 -22.41 -3.21 2.05
CA ALA A 144 -21.25 -3.69 2.80
C ALA A 144 -20.14 -4.18 1.86
N VAL A 145 -20.49 -4.94 0.83
CA VAL A 145 -19.54 -5.41 -0.19
C VAL A 145 -18.90 -4.25 -0.95
N ASN A 146 -19.66 -3.20 -1.29
CA ASN A 146 -19.10 -1.97 -1.88
C ASN A 146 -18.03 -1.36 -0.98
N ALA A 147 -18.32 -1.19 0.32
CA ALA A 147 -17.37 -0.61 1.26
C ALA A 147 -16.09 -1.46 1.38
N PHE A 148 -16.24 -2.79 1.47
CA PHE A 148 -15.12 -3.74 1.52
C PHE A 148 -14.24 -3.65 0.28
N PHE A 149 -14.88 -3.56 -0.89
CA PHE A 149 -14.16 -3.50 -2.14
C PHE A 149 -13.48 -2.14 -2.38
N SER A 150 -14.12 -1.03 -2.02
CA SER A 150 -13.46 0.29 -2.07
C SER A 150 -12.21 0.30 -1.19
N ALA A 151 -12.27 -0.29 0.01
CA ALA A 151 -11.10 -0.47 0.85
C ALA A 151 -10.01 -1.33 0.18
N PHE A 152 -10.39 -2.44 -0.48
CA PHE A 152 -9.45 -3.24 -1.28
C PHE A 152 -8.76 -2.40 -2.35
N ALA A 153 -9.52 -1.63 -3.12
CA ALA A 153 -9.02 -0.80 -4.22
C ALA A 153 -8.06 0.28 -3.73
N ASP A 154 -8.47 1.04 -2.70
CA ASP A 154 -7.67 2.11 -2.11
C ASP A 154 -6.36 1.57 -1.53
N LYS A 155 -6.41 0.47 -0.77
CA LYS A 155 -5.22 -0.13 -0.16
C LYS A 155 -4.32 -0.78 -1.20
N THR A 156 -4.87 -1.38 -2.25
CA THR A 156 -4.09 -1.94 -3.36
C THR A 156 -3.29 -0.86 -4.10
N LEU A 157 -3.92 0.29 -4.36
CA LEU A 157 -3.25 1.46 -4.93
C LEU A 157 -2.19 2.01 -3.98
N ALA A 158 -2.53 2.17 -2.70
CA ALA A 158 -1.63 2.74 -1.69
C ALA A 158 -0.37 1.89 -1.41
N MET A 159 -0.46 0.57 -1.60
CA MET A 159 0.65 -0.38 -1.43
C MET A 159 1.42 -0.68 -2.73
N GLU A 160 1.05 -0.05 -3.85
CA GLU A 160 1.69 -0.22 -5.17
C GLU A 160 1.80 -1.69 -5.61
N TYR A 161 0.76 -2.47 -5.32
CA TYR A 161 0.77 -3.86 -5.77
C TYR A 161 0.67 -3.95 -7.29
N ASN A 162 1.57 -4.73 -7.89
CA ASN A 162 1.60 -5.00 -9.32
C ASN A 162 0.53 -6.03 -9.70
N HIS A 163 -0.74 -5.65 -9.54
CA HIS A 163 -1.93 -6.43 -9.84
C HIS A 163 -2.55 -5.98 -11.17
N VAL A 164 -3.27 -6.90 -11.80
CA VAL A 164 -4.30 -6.58 -12.79
C VAL A 164 -5.60 -7.23 -12.38
N VAL A 165 -6.70 -6.54 -12.65
CA VAL A 165 -8.00 -6.89 -12.09
C VAL A 165 -9.07 -6.88 -13.18
N SER A 166 -9.94 -7.88 -13.20
CA SER A 166 -11.12 -7.98 -14.07
C SER A 166 -12.38 -8.19 -13.24
N LEU A 167 -13.48 -7.52 -13.60
CA LEU A 167 -14.76 -7.56 -12.88
C LEU A 167 -15.79 -8.40 -13.64
N PHE A 168 -16.45 -9.29 -12.91
CA PHE A 168 -17.64 -9.99 -13.37
C PHE A 168 -18.77 -9.70 -12.39
N TRP A 169 -19.87 -9.20 -12.93
CA TRP A 169 -21.15 -9.17 -12.22
C TRP A 169 -21.85 -10.50 -12.42
N PHE A 170 -22.49 -11.02 -11.37
CA PHE A 170 -23.35 -12.18 -11.52
C PHE A 170 -24.67 -12.06 -10.76
N ASP A 171 -25.72 -12.55 -11.41
CA ASP A 171 -27.08 -12.74 -10.94
C ASP A 171 -27.67 -13.99 -11.65
N SER A 172 -28.84 -13.89 -12.29
CA SER A 172 -29.33 -14.87 -13.28
C SER A 172 -28.50 -14.90 -14.57
N LYS A 173 -27.50 -14.03 -14.73
CA LYS A 173 -26.54 -13.94 -15.84
C LYS A 173 -25.16 -13.61 -15.29
N ILE A 174 -24.15 -13.73 -16.16
CA ILE A 174 -22.76 -13.36 -15.84
C ILE A 174 -22.31 -12.35 -16.86
N GLU A 175 -21.90 -11.17 -16.40
CA GLU A 175 -21.52 -10.04 -17.24
C GLU A 175 -20.09 -9.60 -16.90
N LYS A 176 -19.17 -9.72 -17.87
CA LYS A 176 -17.82 -9.17 -17.74
C LYS A 176 -17.87 -7.65 -17.91
N LYS A 177 -17.58 -6.90 -16.84
CA LYS A 177 -17.67 -5.42 -16.84
C LYS A 177 -16.38 -4.76 -17.27
N CYS A 178 -15.23 -5.40 -17.05
CA CYS A 178 -13.96 -4.92 -17.56
C CYS A 178 -12.99 -6.07 -17.89
N GLU A 179 -12.14 -5.82 -18.88
CA GLU A 179 -10.92 -6.60 -19.11
C GLU A 179 -9.92 -6.42 -17.96
N PHE A 180 -8.84 -7.18 -17.94
CA PHE A 180 -7.78 -7.02 -16.95
C PHE A 180 -7.13 -5.63 -17.06
N ILE A 181 -7.37 -4.78 -16.06
CA ILE A 181 -6.87 -3.40 -15.97
C ILE A 181 -6.06 -3.21 -14.68
N ARG A 182 -5.17 -2.21 -14.68
CA ARG A 182 -4.43 -1.76 -13.48
C ARG A 182 -5.15 -0.64 -12.72
N ASP A 183 -5.95 0.16 -13.44
CA ASP A 183 -6.62 1.32 -12.86
C ASP A 183 -7.83 0.90 -12.01
N MET A 184 -7.65 0.92 -10.70
CA MET A 184 -8.71 0.59 -9.74
C MET A 184 -9.82 1.64 -9.69
N ASN A 185 -9.59 2.89 -10.12
CA ASN A 185 -10.63 3.93 -10.08
C ASN A 185 -11.75 3.65 -11.09
N THR A 186 -11.38 3.19 -12.28
CA THR A 186 -12.35 2.72 -13.28
C THR A 186 -13.20 1.58 -12.70
N PHE A 187 -12.61 0.73 -11.88
CA PHE A 187 -13.30 -0.38 -11.24
C PHE A 187 -14.29 0.07 -10.16
N ILE A 188 -13.90 0.99 -9.27
CA ILE A 188 -14.78 1.52 -8.21
C ILE A 188 -16.08 2.06 -8.82
N LYS A 189 -15.97 2.87 -9.88
CA LYS A 189 -17.12 3.42 -10.60
C LYS A 189 -18.05 2.34 -11.16
N LEU A 190 -17.49 1.23 -11.65
CA LEU A 190 -18.29 0.12 -12.17
C LEU A 190 -19.08 -0.59 -11.09
N VAL A 191 -18.69 -0.50 -9.82
CA VAL A 191 -19.35 -1.15 -8.69
C VAL A 191 -20.41 -0.24 -8.05
N ASP A 192 -20.23 1.08 -8.10
CA ASP A 192 -21.19 2.05 -7.56
C ASP A 192 -22.58 1.98 -8.23
N ASP A 193 -22.62 1.60 -9.51
CA ASP A 193 -23.86 1.43 -10.28
C ASP A 193 -24.57 0.09 -10.04
N ALA A 194 -24.00 -0.79 -9.21
CA ALA A 194 -24.54 -2.12 -8.96
C ALA A 194 -25.83 -2.07 -8.13
N ALA A 195 -26.86 -2.81 -8.58
CA ALA A 195 -28.13 -2.93 -7.87
C ALA A 195 -28.57 -4.41 -7.77
N PRO A 196 -29.13 -4.86 -6.63
CA PRO A 196 -29.62 -6.22 -6.46
C PRO A 196 -30.73 -6.58 -7.45
N ARG A 197 -30.59 -7.71 -8.14
CA ARG A 197 -31.56 -8.21 -9.13
C ARG A 197 -31.41 -9.71 -9.40
N GLY A 198 -32.44 -10.35 -9.92
CA GLY A 198 -32.35 -11.74 -10.42
C GLY A 198 -32.08 -12.80 -9.35
N GLY A 199 -31.81 -14.02 -9.83
CA GLY A 199 -31.32 -15.15 -9.04
C GLY A 199 -29.79 -15.16 -8.94
N THR A 200 -29.22 -16.32 -8.62
CA THR A 200 -27.80 -16.42 -8.23
C THR A 200 -27.11 -17.59 -8.95
N ARG A 201 -26.22 -17.25 -9.89
CA ARG A 201 -25.35 -18.18 -10.64
C ARG A 201 -23.89 -18.12 -10.16
N LEU A 202 -23.68 -18.40 -8.87
CA LEU A 202 -22.37 -18.35 -8.24
C LEU A 202 -21.38 -19.37 -8.83
N TYR A 203 -21.80 -20.62 -9.06
CA TYR A 203 -20.90 -21.64 -9.59
C TYR A 203 -20.57 -21.43 -11.06
N ASP A 204 -21.52 -21.00 -11.88
CA ASP A 204 -21.24 -20.62 -13.28
C ASP A 204 -20.29 -19.40 -13.33
N SER A 205 -20.43 -18.41 -12.42
CA SER A 205 -19.55 -17.24 -12.40
C SER A 205 -18.10 -17.61 -12.04
N LEU A 206 -17.91 -18.55 -11.11
CA LEU A 206 -16.59 -19.11 -10.79
C LEU A 206 -15.96 -19.79 -12.02
N VAL A 207 -16.73 -20.53 -12.81
CA VAL A 207 -16.21 -21.17 -14.03
C VAL A 207 -15.81 -20.14 -15.10
N GLU A 208 -16.62 -19.10 -15.30
CA GLU A 208 -16.26 -18.01 -16.21
C GLU A 208 -15.00 -17.26 -15.75
N GLY A 209 -14.85 -17.05 -14.45
CA GLY A 209 -13.63 -16.49 -13.87
C GLY A 209 -12.39 -17.36 -14.11
N VAL A 210 -12.52 -18.68 -13.96
CA VAL A 210 -11.46 -19.65 -14.29
C VAL A 210 -11.06 -19.54 -15.76
N ASN A 211 -12.03 -19.50 -16.68
CA ASN A 211 -11.76 -19.39 -18.12
C ASN A 211 -11.00 -18.10 -18.44
N SER A 212 -11.43 -16.96 -17.90
CA SER A 212 -10.78 -15.66 -18.08
C SER A 212 -9.33 -15.66 -17.60
N LEU A 213 -9.06 -16.24 -16.42
CA LEU A 213 -7.69 -16.34 -15.88
C LEU A 213 -6.79 -17.29 -16.69
N ILE A 214 -7.33 -18.40 -17.20
CA ILE A 214 -6.58 -19.32 -18.08
C ILE A 214 -6.16 -18.59 -19.37
N GLU A 215 -7.08 -17.83 -19.98
CA GLU A 215 -6.77 -17.04 -21.16
C GLU A 215 -5.70 -15.98 -20.90
N TYR A 216 -5.76 -15.32 -19.75
CA TYR A 216 -4.76 -14.35 -19.34
C TYR A 216 -3.38 -15.01 -19.15
N LYS A 217 -3.32 -16.16 -18.46
CA LYS A 217 -2.07 -16.89 -18.20
C LYS A 217 -1.35 -17.37 -19.46
N LYS A 218 -2.08 -17.67 -20.54
CA LYS A 218 -1.46 -18.00 -21.84
C LYS A 218 -0.57 -16.88 -22.35
N LYS A 219 -0.92 -15.62 -22.07
CA LYS A 219 -0.16 -14.42 -22.45
C LYS A 219 0.89 -14.06 -21.39
N HIS A 220 0.59 -14.29 -20.11
CA HIS A 220 1.46 -13.96 -18.97
C HIS A 220 1.72 -15.21 -18.11
N PRO A 221 2.66 -16.09 -18.50
CA PRO A 221 2.83 -17.41 -17.90
C PRO A 221 3.32 -17.40 -16.45
N ASN A 222 3.99 -16.31 -16.03
CA ASN A 222 4.57 -16.16 -14.69
C ASN A 222 3.61 -15.52 -13.68
N THR A 223 2.38 -15.21 -14.08
CA THR A 223 1.40 -14.53 -13.23
C THR A 223 0.67 -15.52 -12.33
N ILE A 224 0.53 -15.16 -11.05
CA ILE A 224 -0.31 -15.88 -10.09
C ILE A 224 -1.78 -15.60 -10.40
N LEU A 225 -2.61 -16.64 -10.41
CA LEU A 225 -4.03 -16.52 -10.73
C LEU A 225 -4.88 -16.58 -9.46
N ARG A 226 -5.75 -15.60 -9.30
CA ARG A 226 -6.61 -15.48 -8.14
C ARG A 226 -8.03 -15.07 -8.53
N MET A 227 -9.01 -15.61 -7.81
CA MET A 227 -10.38 -15.14 -7.81
C MET A 227 -10.75 -14.61 -6.42
N ILE A 228 -11.51 -13.52 -6.39
CA ILE A 228 -12.13 -12.98 -5.18
C ILE A 228 -13.64 -13.01 -5.40
N ALA A 229 -14.37 -13.80 -4.62
CA ALA A 229 -15.83 -13.83 -4.64
C ALA A 229 -16.39 -12.95 -3.52
N LEU A 230 -17.22 -11.97 -3.88
CA LEU A 230 -17.92 -11.08 -2.96
C LEU A 230 -19.42 -11.36 -3.07
N THR A 231 -19.97 -12.11 -2.12
CA THR A 231 -21.28 -12.76 -2.29
C THR A 231 -21.90 -13.09 -0.94
N ASP A 232 -23.21 -13.33 -0.90
CA ASP A 232 -23.83 -13.99 0.26
C ASP A 232 -23.73 -15.53 0.19
N GLY A 233 -23.22 -16.04 -0.93
CA GLY A 233 -22.87 -17.43 -1.16
C GLY A 233 -24.06 -18.35 -1.44
N GLU A 234 -25.22 -17.78 -1.78
CA GLU A 234 -26.34 -18.53 -2.32
C GLU A 234 -26.07 -18.96 -3.77
N ASP A 235 -26.67 -20.08 -4.17
CA ASP A 235 -26.72 -20.50 -5.56
C ASP A 235 -28.03 -21.24 -5.82
N ASN A 236 -28.77 -20.82 -6.83
CA ASN A 236 -30.08 -21.40 -7.16
C ASN A 236 -30.30 -21.61 -8.67
N GLU A 237 -29.40 -21.11 -9.51
CA GLU A 237 -29.54 -21.14 -10.97
C GLU A 237 -28.34 -21.75 -11.72
N SER A 238 -27.26 -22.11 -11.01
CA SER A 238 -26.06 -22.65 -11.66
C SER A 238 -26.28 -24.05 -12.22
N LYS A 239 -25.58 -24.32 -13.32
CA LYS A 239 -25.52 -25.63 -13.98
C LYS A 239 -24.40 -26.48 -13.38
N TYR A 240 -23.32 -25.85 -12.93
CA TYR A 240 -22.16 -26.53 -12.37
C TYR A 240 -22.38 -26.90 -10.90
N LYS A 241 -21.81 -28.03 -10.50
CA LYS A 241 -21.82 -28.47 -9.11
C LYS A 241 -20.57 -28.02 -8.37
N PRO A 242 -20.64 -27.82 -7.03
CA PRO A 242 -19.51 -27.38 -6.22
C PRO A 242 -18.20 -28.17 -6.45
N GLY A 243 -18.28 -29.50 -6.45
CA GLY A 243 -17.09 -30.36 -6.61
C GLY A 243 -16.46 -30.31 -8.01
N GLU A 244 -17.24 -29.99 -9.05
CA GLU A 244 -16.74 -29.81 -10.43
C GLU A 244 -15.99 -28.48 -10.53
N VAL A 245 -16.54 -27.42 -9.95
CA VAL A 245 -15.90 -26.10 -9.89
C VAL A 245 -14.59 -26.17 -9.11
N ALA A 246 -14.58 -26.83 -7.95
CA ALA A 246 -13.37 -27.03 -7.17
C ALA A 246 -12.27 -27.77 -7.95
N ALA A 247 -12.64 -28.81 -8.70
CA ALA A 247 -11.70 -29.54 -9.56
C ALA A 247 -11.08 -28.64 -10.63
N LEU A 248 -11.89 -27.81 -11.29
CA LEU A 248 -11.41 -26.85 -12.30
C LEU A 248 -10.44 -25.82 -11.71
N ILE A 249 -10.76 -25.26 -10.55
CA ILE A 249 -9.91 -24.28 -9.85
C ILE A 249 -8.56 -24.92 -9.49
N LEU A 250 -8.58 -26.10 -8.86
CA LEU A 250 -7.38 -26.79 -8.40
C LEU A 250 -6.48 -27.21 -9.57
N LYS A 251 -7.08 -27.78 -10.63
CA LYS A 251 -6.37 -28.21 -11.84
C LYS A 251 -5.58 -27.09 -12.50
N ASN A 252 -6.13 -25.88 -12.48
CA ASN A 252 -5.50 -24.70 -13.09
C ASN A 252 -4.63 -23.89 -12.11
N ARG A 253 -4.47 -24.36 -10.87
CA ARG A 253 -3.70 -23.70 -9.81
C ARG A 253 -4.17 -22.26 -9.59
N ILE A 254 -5.48 -22.09 -9.52
CA ILE A 254 -6.13 -20.81 -9.22
C ILE A 254 -6.47 -20.80 -7.73
N ILE A 255 -6.29 -19.66 -7.07
CA ILE A 255 -6.63 -19.47 -5.66
C ILE A 255 -7.96 -18.72 -5.62
N LEU A 256 -8.94 -19.26 -4.89
CA LEU A 256 -10.20 -18.58 -4.64
C LEU A 256 -10.19 -18.06 -3.22
N ASP A 257 -10.36 -16.76 -3.02
CA ASP A 257 -10.78 -16.20 -1.73
C ASP A 257 -12.23 -15.75 -1.81
N SER A 258 -12.97 -15.92 -0.72
CA SER A 258 -14.39 -15.59 -0.66
C SER A 258 -14.69 -14.71 0.56
N PHE A 259 -15.48 -13.67 0.37
CA PHE A 259 -16.01 -12.81 1.43
C PHE A 259 -17.51 -12.98 1.46
N VAL A 260 -17.98 -13.78 2.42
CA VAL A 260 -19.37 -14.20 2.53
C VAL A 260 -20.10 -13.28 3.49
N VAL A 261 -21.05 -12.51 2.98
CA VAL A 261 -21.85 -11.54 3.77
C VAL A 261 -23.16 -12.14 4.31
N SER A 262 -23.17 -13.46 4.51
CA SER A 262 -24.24 -14.23 5.14
C SER A 262 -23.69 -15.46 5.86
N GLN A 263 -24.52 -16.12 6.67
CA GLN A 263 -24.15 -17.37 7.36
C GLN A 263 -24.39 -18.64 6.53
N GLN A 264 -24.84 -18.53 5.28
CA GLN A 264 -25.48 -19.65 4.57
C GLN A 264 -24.57 -20.46 3.65
N SER A 265 -23.29 -20.09 3.46
CA SER A 265 -22.48 -20.72 2.40
C SER A 265 -21.45 -21.75 2.87
N LEU A 266 -21.92 -22.98 3.13
CA LEU A 266 -21.03 -24.11 3.44
C LEU A 266 -20.26 -24.62 2.21
N GLN A 267 -20.89 -24.60 1.03
CA GLN A 267 -20.30 -25.12 -0.20
C GLN A 267 -19.23 -24.19 -0.78
N LEU A 268 -19.49 -22.88 -0.88
CA LEU A 268 -18.47 -21.93 -1.34
C LEU A 268 -17.25 -21.93 -0.43
N LYS A 269 -17.46 -21.99 0.90
CA LYS A 269 -16.38 -22.14 1.87
C LYS A 269 -15.53 -23.37 1.58
N ALA A 270 -16.16 -24.51 1.32
CA ALA A 270 -15.47 -25.74 1.01
C ALA A 270 -14.66 -25.64 -0.30
N ILE A 271 -15.21 -25.06 -1.38
CA ILE A 271 -14.50 -24.79 -2.64
C ILE A 271 -13.30 -23.88 -2.40
N THR A 272 -13.51 -22.82 -1.62
CA THR A 272 -12.51 -21.81 -1.27
C THR A 272 -11.31 -22.45 -0.58
N HIS A 273 -11.54 -23.24 0.47
CA HIS A 273 -10.46 -23.96 1.17
C HIS A 273 -9.80 -25.04 0.32
N ALA A 274 -10.56 -25.74 -0.53
CA ALA A 274 -10.00 -26.72 -1.46
C ALA A 274 -9.01 -26.08 -2.44
N SER A 275 -9.22 -24.82 -2.83
CA SER A 275 -8.30 -24.06 -3.69
C SER A 275 -7.01 -23.61 -2.99
N GLY A 276 -6.96 -23.67 -1.65
CA GLY A 276 -5.89 -23.13 -0.82
C GLY A 276 -6.09 -21.67 -0.40
N GLY A 277 -7.18 -21.03 -0.84
CA GLY A 277 -7.55 -19.69 -0.42
C GLY A 277 -8.34 -19.66 0.90
N ARG A 278 -8.97 -18.51 1.18
CA ARG A 278 -9.55 -18.18 2.49
C ARG A 278 -10.98 -17.68 2.34
N CYS A 279 -11.85 -18.16 3.23
CA CYS A 279 -13.27 -17.83 3.24
C CYS A 279 -13.59 -17.03 4.48
N TYR A 280 -13.77 -15.73 4.33
CA TYR A 280 -14.08 -14.81 5.40
C TYR A 280 -15.59 -14.59 5.52
N CYS A 281 -16.06 -14.32 6.74
CA CYS A 281 -17.46 -14.01 7.02
C CYS A 281 -17.53 -12.82 8.01
N PRO A 282 -17.25 -11.59 7.54
CA PRO A 282 -17.24 -10.42 8.42
C PRO A 282 -18.66 -10.15 8.95
N ALA A 283 -18.80 -10.11 10.28
CA ALA A 283 -20.09 -9.93 10.95
C ALA A 283 -20.52 -8.46 11.10
N SER A 284 -19.62 -7.52 10.79
CA SER A 284 -19.85 -6.07 10.83
C SER A 284 -19.07 -5.37 9.72
N ILE A 285 -19.43 -4.10 9.42
CA ILE A 285 -18.69 -3.31 8.42
C ILE A 285 -17.23 -3.16 8.87
N ASN A 286 -17.02 -2.88 10.15
CA ASN A 286 -15.69 -2.65 10.70
C ASN A 286 -14.79 -3.89 10.59
N ASP A 287 -15.34 -5.08 10.83
CA ASP A 287 -14.58 -6.32 10.69
C ASP A 287 -14.17 -6.56 9.23
N GLY A 288 -15.08 -6.30 8.28
CA GLY A 288 -14.76 -6.41 6.86
C GLY A 288 -13.72 -5.37 6.41
N LEU A 289 -13.86 -4.11 6.81
CA LEU A 289 -12.86 -3.08 6.50
C LEU A 289 -11.48 -3.46 7.02
N LYS A 290 -11.37 -3.95 8.26
CA LYS A 290 -10.11 -4.44 8.83
C LYS A 290 -9.49 -5.58 8.03
N LEU A 291 -10.31 -6.53 7.56
CA LEU A 291 -9.83 -7.63 6.71
C LEU A 291 -9.17 -7.08 5.44
N PHE A 292 -9.77 -6.08 4.80
CA PHE A 292 -9.22 -5.46 3.60
C PHE A 292 -8.02 -4.54 3.86
N GLU A 293 -7.59 -4.35 5.12
CA GLU A 293 -6.28 -3.77 5.44
C GLU A 293 -5.16 -4.82 5.50
N ILE A 294 -5.51 -6.11 5.54
CA ILE A 294 -4.52 -7.16 5.75
C ILE A 294 -3.79 -7.48 4.45
N GLU A 295 -2.47 -7.49 4.51
CA GLU A 295 -1.58 -7.71 3.37
C GLU A 295 -1.84 -9.02 2.61
N THR A 296 -2.08 -10.09 3.36
CA THR A 296 -2.37 -11.43 2.81
C THR A 296 -3.75 -11.53 2.16
N ILE A 297 -4.62 -10.56 2.40
CA ILE A 297 -5.88 -10.37 1.69
C ILE A 297 -5.66 -9.50 0.45
N LEU A 298 -4.84 -8.46 0.52
CA LEU A 298 -4.55 -7.61 -0.65
C LEU A 298 -3.79 -8.37 -1.73
N SER A 299 -2.72 -9.08 -1.37
CA SER A 299 -1.96 -9.92 -2.30
C SER A 299 -1.71 -11.32 -1.73
N VAL A 300 -1.99 -12.33 -2.54
CA VAL A 300 -1.64 -13.72 -2.21
C VAL A 300 -0.13 -13.91 -2.06
N ARG A 301 0.68 -13.07 -2.71
CA ARG A 301 2.15 -13.13 -2.64
C ARG A 301 2.69 -12.85 -1.23
N ALA A 302 1.92 -12.18 -0.40
CA ALA A 302 2.27 -11.93 0.99
C ALA A 302 2.08 -13.18 1.88
N ARG A 303 1.37 -14.20 1.41
CA ARG A 303 1.12 -15.43 2.17
C ARG A 303 2.36 -16.32 2.18
N ASP A 304 2.74 -16.86 3.35
CA ASP A 304 3.76 -17.91 3.46
C ASP A 304 3.17 -19.27 3.04
N ILE A 305 2.85 -19.41 1.76
CA ILE A 305 2.29 -20.66 1.21
C ILE A 305 3.26 -21.20 0.16
N ASN A 306 3.80 -22.39 0.44
CA ASN A 306 4.47 -23.18 -0.59
C ASN A 306 3.40 -23.79 -1.50
N PHE A 307 3.05 -23.07 -2.57
CA PHE A 307 2.00 -23.50 -3.50
C PHE A 307 2.29 -24.86 -4.15
N GLU A 308 3.55 -25.16 -4.48
CA GLU A 308 3.89 -26.47 -5.07
C GLU A 308 3.65 -27.60 -4.08
N GLU A 309 4.04 -27.41 -2.82
CA GLU A 309 3.77 -28.39 -1.76
C GLU A 309 2.27 -28.53 -1.51
N PHE A 310 1.53 -27.42 -1.44
CA PHE A 310 0.08 -27.43 -1.29
C PHE A 310 -0.60 -28.20 -2.42
N TYR A 311 -0.34 -27.84 -3.68
CA TYR A 311 -0.97 -28.49 -4.84
C TYR A 311 -0.56 -29.95 -4.94
N SER A 312 0.71 -30.30 -4.67
CA SER A 312 1.15 -31.70 -4.69
C SER A 312 0.38 -32.58 -3.70
N LYS A 313 0.13 -32.09 -2.48
CA LYS A 313 -0.65 -32.80 -1.46
C LYS A 313 -2.14 -32.81 -1.76
N SER A 314 -2.69 -31.67 -2.20
CA SER A 314 -4.13 -31.52 -2.46
C SER A 314 -4.59 -32.34 -3.67
N VAL A 315 -3.80 -32.37 -4.75
CA VAL A 315 -4.10 -33.14 -5.98
C VAL A 315 -4.05 -34.65 -5.71
N GLN A 316 -3.13 -35.13 -4.87
CA GLN A 316 -3.05 -36.55 -4.47
C GLN A 316 -4.27 -37.03 -3.67
N GLN A 317 -5.09 -36.12 -3.16
CA GLN A 317 -6.26 -36.40 -2.34
C GLN A 317 -7.58 -36.14 -3.08
N CYS A 318 -7.55 -35.90 -4.39
CA CYS A 318 -8.73 -35.74 -5.22
C CYS A 318 -9.26 -37.10 -5.69
N ASP A 319 -10.57 -37.28 -5.75
CA ASP A 319 -11.18 -38.53 -6.21
C ASP A 319 -10.97 -38.75 -7.71
N THR A 320 -11.14 -37.69 -8.52
CA THR A 320 -10.89 -37.68 -9.97
C THR A 320 -10.48 -36.30 -10.47
N ASP A 321 -9.91 -36.22 -11.68
CA ASP A 321 -9.56 -34.94 -12.34
C ASP A 321 -10.75 -34.01 -12.64
N GLN A 322 -11.97 -34.54 -12.53
CA GLN A 322 -13.22 -33.82 -12.87
C GLN A 322 -14.07 -33.50 -11.64
N PHE A 323 -13.75 -34.07 -10.48
CA PHE A 323 -14.57 -33.91 -9.27
C PHE A 323 -13.75 -34.07 -7.99
N ILE A 324 -13.97 -33.15 -7.05
CA ILE A 324 -13.41 -33.19 -5.70
C ILE A 324 -14.55 -33.37 -4.68
N ASN A 325 -14.45 -34.40 -3.81
CA ASN A 325 -15.31 -34.46 -2.63
C ASN A 325 -14.94 -33.33 -1.63
N LEU A 326 -15.94 -32.48 -1.37
CA LEU A 326 -15.81 -31.29 -0.52
C LEU A 326 -16.13 -31.52 0.95
N ASP A 327 -16.63 -32.69 1.35
CA ASP A 327 -17.13 -32.97 2.71
C ASP A 327 -16.09 -32.67 3.78
N ARG A 328 -14.82 -32.98 3.50
CA ARG A 328 -13.69 -32.71 4.40
C ARG A 328 -13.39 -31.23 4.64
N PHE A 329 -13.83 -30.34 3.75
CA PHE A 329 -13.63 -28.90 3.87
C PHE A 329 -14.85 -28.20 4.47
N GLN A 330 -16.04 -28.82 4.44
CA GLN A 330 -17.27 -28.22 4.97
C GLN A 330 -17.19 -27.98 6.49
N SER A 331 -16.44 -28.81 7.22
CA SER A 331 -16.24 -28.69 8.67
C SER A 331 -15.23 -27.62 9.08
N LEU A 332 -14.41 -27.13 8.15
CA LEU A 332 -13.46 -26.06 8.45
C LEU A 332 -14.20 -24.76 8.79
N PRO A 333 -13.80 -24.01 9.83
CA PRO A 333 -14.45 -22.76 10.18
C PRO A 333 -14.20 -21.69 9.10
N PHE A 334 -14.99 -20.62 9.12
CA PHE A 334 -14.63 -19.41 8.38
C PHE A 334 -13.31 -18.85 8.92
N ASP A 335 -12.53 -18.24 8.04
CA ASP A 335 -11.31 -17.54 8.40
C ASP A 335 -11.67 -16.22 9.09
N THR A 336 -11.07 -15.95 10.24
CA THR A 336 -11.38 -14.78 11.08
C THR A 336 -10.25 -13.76 11.14
N GLU A 337 -9.02 -14.19 10.85
CA GLU A 337 -7.82 -13.35 10.86
C GLU A 337 -7.06 -13.56 9.55
N GLY A 338 -6.51 -12.50 8.97
CA GLY A 338 -5.64 -12.65 7.80
C GLY A 338 -4.38 -13.42 8.17
N ILE A 339 -3.88 -14.23 7.24
CA ILE A 339 -2.70 -15.10 7.47
C ILE A 339 -1.52 -14.24 7.91
N GLN A 340 -0.73 -14.73 8.89
CA GLN A 340 0.56 -14.13 9.25
C GLN A 340 1.45 -14.00 8.02
N VAL A 341 1.97 -12.80 7.81
CA VAL A 341 2.77 -12.50 6.63
C VAL A 341 4.14 -13.16 6.75
N SER A 342 4.70 -13.67 5.65
CA SER A 342 5.95 -14.47 5.63
C SER A 342 7.24 -13.73 6.05
N TYR A 343 7.14 -12.51 6.57
CA TYR A 343 8.28 -11.66 6.92
C TYR A 343 9.07 -12.19 8.12
N ASP A 344 8.47 -13.03 8.96
CA ASP A 344 9.13 -13.59 10.14
C ASP A 344 10.49 -14.22 9.78
N LYS A 345 10.62 -14.89 8.63
CA LYS A 345 11.89 -15.50 8.21
C LYS A 345 12.98 -14.47 7.87
N GLN A 346 12.64 -13.34 7.28
CA GLN A 346 13.61 -12.28 6.96
C GLN A 346 13.96 -11.46 8.19
N ILE A 347 12.95 -11.13 9.02
CA ILE A 347 13.13 -10.44 10.30
C ILE A 347 13.95 -11.30 11.27
N GLN A 348 13.88 -12.63 11.20
CA GLN A 348 14.69 -13.53 12.04
C GLN A 348 16.17 -13.57 11.67
N GLN A 349 16.60 -13.00 10.53
CA GLN A 349 18.02 -13.04 10.17
C GLN A 349 18.87 -12.32 11.22
N PRO A 350 19.99 -12.91 11.66
CA PRO A 350 20.87 -12.28 12.64
C PRO A 350 21.47 -11.01 12.03
N ALA A 351 21.48 -9.93 12.81
CA ALA A 351 22.24 -8.74 12.47
C ALA A 351 23.68 -8.84 12.96
N ALA A 352 24.57 -8.06 12.34
CA ALA A 352 25.98 -7.99 12.68
C ALA A 352 26.44 -6.55 12.92
N ASP A 353 27.66 -6.40 13.42
CA ASP A 353 28.28 -5.10 13.67
C ASP A 353 28.35 -4.26 12.39
N ILE A 354 27.96 -2.98 12.49
CA ILE A 354 27.95 -2.06 11.34
C ILE A 354 29.35 -1.95 10.72
N SER A 355 30.40 -1.83 11.53
CA SER A 355 31.77 -1.66 11.05
C SER A 355 32.25 -2.91 10.31
N HIS A 356 31.93 -4.10 10.85
CA HIS A 356 32.17 -5.37 10.17
C HIS A 356 31.45 -5.46 8.82
N ILE A 357 30.18 -5.07 8.77
CA ILE A 357 29.37 -5.11 7.54
C ILE A 357 29.87 -4.10 6.50
N ILE A 358 30.18 -2.87 6.89
CA ILE A 358 30.82 -1.88 6.02
C ILE A 358 32.12 -2.45 5.45
N ALA A 359 32.99 -3.02 6.26
CA ALA A 359 34.25 -3.59 5.80
C ALA A 359 34.06 -4.78 4.84
N LYS A 360 33.12 -5.69 5.14
CA LYS A 360 32.77 -6.85 4.30
C LYS A 360 32.27 -6.39 2.93
N TYR A 361 31.24 -5.55 2.90
CA TYR A 361 30.59 -5.16 1.66
C TYR A 361 31.33 -4.08 0.88
N SER A 362 32.18 -3.26 1.52
CA SER A 362 33.11 -2.36 0.80
C SER A 362 34.10 -3.15 -0.05
N LYS A 363 34.58 -4.30 0.42
CA LYS A 363 35.47 -5.17 -0.35
C LYS A 363 34.75 -5.81 -1.53
N ILE A 364 33.51 -6.28 -1.32
CA ILE A 364 32.68 -6.86 -2.38
C ILE A 364 32.36 -5.81 -3.45
N ALA A 365 31.94 -4.62 -3.01
CA ALA A 365 31.60 -3.45 -3.82
C ALA A 365 32.71 -2.99 -4.77
N ASN A 366 33.97 -3.11 -4.31
CA ASN A 366 35.13 -2.56 -5.00
C ASN A 366 35.95 -3.59 -5.78
N ASN A 367 35.60 -4.88 -5.74
CA ASN A 367 36.29 -5.92 -6.50
C ASN A 367 35.66 -6.12 -7.89
N PRO A 368 36.37 -5.84 -9.00
CA PRO A 368 35.84 -5.98 -10.36
C PRO A 368 35.74 -7.44 -10.87
N THR A 369 36.11 -8.44 -10.06
CA THR A 369 36.14 -9.86 -10.47
C THR A 369 35.31 -10.73 -9.53
N GLN A 370 34.08 -11.06 -9.97
CA GLN A 370 33.49 -12.41 -10.01
C GLN A 370 31.94 -12.32 -10.14
N PRO A 371 31.33 -12.93 -11.17
CA PRO A 371 29.97 -13.45 -11.09
C PRO A 371 29.98 -14.64 -10.13
N SER A 372 29.04 -14.67 -9.19
CA SER A 372 28.90 -15.77 -8.21
C SER A 372 28.68 -17.12 -8.91
N SER A 373 29.73 -17.95 -8.95
CA SER A 373 29.61 -19.39 -9.18
C SER A 373 30.50 -20.14 -8.17
N SER A 374 29.89 -20.64 -7.10
CA SER A 374 30.40 -21.79 -6.36
C SER A 374 29.32 -22.85 -6.38
N SER A 375 29.47 -23.75 -7.35
CA SER A 375 28.65 -24.93 -7.57
C SER A 375 28.87 -25.96 -6.47
N THR A 376 27.76 -26.40 -5.86
CA THR A 376 27.56 -27.82 -5.55
C THR A 376 26.33 -28.26 -6.33
N SER A 377 26.51 -29.25 -7.19
CA SER A 377 25.56 -29.71 -8.20
C SER A 377 24.34 -30.41 -7.61
N SER A 378 23.14 -29.93 -7.93
CA SER A 378 21.98 -30.78 -8.20
C SER A 378 21.00 -30.06 -9.14
N THR A 379 20.52 -30.81 -10.13
CA THR A 379 19.68 -30.40 -11.25
C THR A 379 18.26 -30.03 -10.81
N GLY A 380 17.84 -28.81 -11.11
CA GLY A 380 16.45 -28.35 -10.98
C GLY A 380 16.33 -26.88 -11.40
N ALA A 381 15.48 -26.60 -12.39
CA ALA A 381 15.28 -25.28 -12.98
C ALA A 381 15.01 -24.20 -11.90
N SER A 382 15.95 -23.27 -11.72
CA SER A 382 15.87 -22.18 -10.75
C SER A 382 15.71 -20.85 -11.47
N ILE A 383 14.69 -20.11 -11.03
CA ILE A 383 14.37 -18.74 -11.43
C ILE A 383 15.59 -17.85 -11.16
N ASN A 384 16.03 -17.08 -12.16
CA ASN A 384 17.14 -16.13 -12.06
C ASN A 384 16.91 -15.11 -10.93
N GLN A 385 17.51 -15.31 -9.76
CA GLN A 385 17.74 -14.25 -8.77
C GLN A 385 19.19 -13.78 -8.92
N GLN A 386 19.41 -12.77 -9.74
CA GLN A 386 20.69 -12.05 -9.75
C GLN A 386 20.73 -11.17 -8.49
N GLY A 387 21.81 -11.30 -7.72
CA GLY A 387 22.04 -10.49 -6.51
C GLY A 387 22.17 -8.98 -6.82
N PRO A 388 22.20 -8.11 -5.79
CA PRO A 388 22.23 -6.67 -5.96
C PRO A 388 23.46 -6.22 -6.76
N SER A 389 23.28 -5.20 -7.61
CA SER A 389 24.38 -4.65 -8.40
C SER A 389 25.46 -4.01 -7.52
N GLN A 390 26.69 -3.93 -8.05
CA GLN A 390 27.80 -3.30 -7.34
C GLN A 390 27.53 -1.82 -7.00
N ALA A 391 26.80 -1.11 -7.86
CA ALA A 391 26.39 0.27 -7.60
C ALA A 391 25.43 0.38 -6.41
N VAL A 392 24.47 -0.54 -6.31
CA VAL A 392 23.51 -0.63 -5.19
C VAL A 392 24.28 -0.90 -3.89
N LEU A 393 25.19 -1.87 -3.89
CA LEU A 393 26.02 -2.19 -2.72
C LEU A 393 26.85 -0.99 -2.26
N LYS A 394 27.52 -0.28 -3.18
CA LYS A 394 28.27 0.95 -2.86
C LYS A 394 27.38 2.00 -2.22
N ARG A 395 26.17 2.18 -2.74
CA ARG A 395 25.22 3.14 -2.20
C ARG A 395 24.79 2.76 -0.79
N ILE A 396 24.42 1.51 -0.53
CA ILE A 396 23.97 1.04 0.78
C ILE A 396 25.10 1.10 1.82
N VAL A 397 26.34 0.76 1.44
CA VAL A 397 27.50 0.94 2.32
C VAL A 397 27.67 2.41 2.72
N LYS A 398 27.51 3.34 1.77
CA LYS A 398 27.57 4.78 2.06
C LYS A 398 26.47 5.23 3.02
N GLU A 399 25.25 4.68 2.92
CA GLU A 399 24.17 4.95 3.87
C GLU A 399 24.58 4.53 5.30
N LEU A 400 25.18 3.34 5.47
CA LEU A 400 25.69 2.88 6.77
C LEU A 400 26.81 3.79 7.31
N GLU A 401 27.76 4.18 6.45
CA GLU A 401 28.84 5.09 6.85
C GLU A 401 28.31 6.45 7.31
N THR A 402 27.28 6.98 6.63
CA THR A 402 26.62 8.24 7.02
C THR A 402 25.97 8.10 8.39
N ILE A 403 25.23 7.02 8.63
CA ILE A 403 24.55 6.77 9.91
C ILE A 403 25.56 6.52 11.04
N GLN A 404 26.64 5.80 10.78
CA GLN A 404 27.68 5.54 11.78
C GLN A 404 28.41 6.82 12.22
N LYS A 405 28.50 7.81 11.33
CA LYS A 405 29.09 9.13 11.62
C LYS A 405 28.09 10.12 12.19
N GLU A 406 26.84 9.70 12.43
CA GLU A 406 25.83 10.59 12.97
C GLU A 406 26.14 10.93 14.43
N THR A 407 26.07 12.23 14.75
CA THR A 407 26.43 12.78 16.06
C THR A 407 25.35 13.67 16.66
N ASP A 408 24.27 13.95 15.92
CA ASP A 408 23.11 14.69 16.39
C ASP A 408 22.48 13.95 17.58
N PRO A 409 22.45 14.56 18.78
CA PRO A 409 21.81 13.97 19.95
C PRO A 409 20.31 13.71 19.76
N ASN A 410 19.66 14.36 18.79
CA ASN A 410 18.26 14.16 18.45
C ASN A 410 18.02 12.97 17.50
N PHE A 411 19.07 12.39 16.92
CA PHE A 411 18.96 11.20 16.10
C PHE A 411 18.73 9.96 16.99
N LYS A 412 17.46 9.68 17.29
CA LYS A 412 17.03 8.60 18.18
C LYS A 412 16.85 7.26 17.46
N ALA A 413 17.78 6.91 16.57
CA ALA A 413 17.79 5.64 15.85
C ALA A 413 19.11 4.86 15.98
N LYS A 414 19.02 3.53 16.13
CA LYS A 414 20.15 2.59 16.01
C LYS A 414 19.88 1.57 14.91
N VAL A 415 20.84 1.36 14.02
CA VAL A 415 20.70 0.50 12.83
C VAL A 415 21.51 -0.79 12.98
N PHE A 416 20.95 -1.89 12.51
CA PHE A 416 21.52 -3.23 12.60
C PHE A 416 21.32 -3.95 11.26
N PRO A 417 22.27 -3.87 10.32
CA PRO A 417 22.19 -4.59 9.04
C PRO A 417 22.31 -6.11 9.24
N ALA A 418 21.57 -6.89 8.44
CA ALA A 418 21.63 -8.35 8.49
C ALA A 418 23.00 -8.86 8.05
N GLU A 419 23.49 -9.90 8.73
CA GLU A 419 24.85 -10.41 8.56
C GLU A 419 25.13 -10.92 7.14
N ASN A 420 24.13 -11.63 6.60
CA ASN A 420 24.23 -12.35 5.34
C ASN A 420 23.61 -11.61 4.16
N ASP A 421 22.92 -10.51 4.41
CA ASP A 421 22.27 -9.71 3.37
C ASP A 421 22.18 -8.23 3.77
N ILE A 422 23.08 -7.40 3.21
CA ILE A 422 23.09 -5.95 3.50
C ILE A 422 21.84 -5.24 2.97
N MET A 423 20.99 -5.88 2.16
CA MET A 423 19.74 -5.32 1.67
C MET A 423 18.63 -5.32 2.73
N ASN A 424 18.89 -5.80 3.94
CA ASN A 424 17.88 -6.01 4.99
C ASN A 424 18.38 -5.50 6.34
N TRP A 425 17.73 -4.49 6.92
CA TRP A 425 18.16 -3.86 8.17
C TRP A 425 17.07 -3.88 9.22
N LYS A 426 17.47 -4.12 10.47
CA LYS A 426 16.66 -3.83 11.66
C LYS A 426 17.07 -2.46 12.19
N VAL A 427 16.10 -1.67 12.61
CA VAL A 427 16.32 -0.34 13.18
C VAL A 427 15.55 -0.24 14.47
N LEU A 428 16.21 0.18 15.55
CA LEU A 428 15.54 0.56 16.79
C LEU A 428 15.35 2.07 16.82
N LEU A 429 14.13 2.50 17.10
CA LEU A 429 13.75 3.89 17.30
C LEU A 429 13.33 4.10 18.76
N ILE A 430 13.84 5.14 19.40
CA ILE A 430 13.24 5.65 20.64
C ILE A 430 12.23 6.72 20.24
N GLY A 431 11.02 6.64 20.78
CA GLY A 431 9.98 7.60 20.42
C GLY A 431 10.38 9.05 20.77
N PRO A 432 9.92 10.05 20.00
CA PRO A 432 10.36 11.42 20.18
C PRO A 432 10.04 12.01 21.55
N GLU A 433 10.92 12.86 22.07
CA GLU A 433 10.71 13.60 23.31
C GLU A 433 9.44 14.47 23.22
N GLY A 434 8.74 14.64 24.35
CA GLY A 434 7.47 15.37 24.40
C GLY A 434 6.25 14.60 23.91
N THR A 435 6.42 13.36 23.43
CA THR A 435 5.31 12.48 23.01
C THR A 435 5.09 11.32 23.98
N THR A 436 3.93 10.66 23.90
CA THR A 436 3.71 9.38 24.59
C THR A 436 4.65 8.28 24.08
N TYR A 437 5.14 8.38 22.84
CA TYR A 437 6.04 7.39 22.26
C TYR A 437 7.43 7.35 22.94
N ASN A 438 7.85 8.41 23.63
CA ASN A 438 9.14 8.46 24.36
C ASN A 438 9.31 7.32 25.39
N TYR A 439 8.21 6.74 25.87
CA TYR A 439 8.25 5.58 26.77
C TYR A 439 8.47 4.24 26.05
N GLY A 440 8.60 4.23 24.73
CA GLY A 440 8.73 3.03 23.89
C GLY A 440 10.08 2.93 23.16
N VAL A 441 10.49 1.69 22.87
CA VAL A 441 11.48 1.39 21.82
C VAL A 441 10.76 0.62 20.73
N PHE A 442 10.84 1.10 19.49
CA PHE A 442 10.14 0.54 18.34
C PHE A 442 11.13 -0.03 17.35
N MET A 443 10.95 -1.30 17.00
CA MET A 443 11.70 -1.93 15.93
C MET A 443 11.03 -1.66 14.58
N VAL A 444 11.82 -1.19 13.62
CA VAL A 444 11.45 -0.99 12.21
C VAL A 444 12.36 -1.87 11.36
N TYR A 445 11.78 -2.52 10.37
CA TYR A 445 12.50 -3.31 9.39
C TYR A 445 12.56 -2.56 8.06
N ILE A 446 13.74 -2.56 7.43
CA ILE A 446 14.00 -1.87 6.16
C ILE A 446 14.54 -2.88 5.15
N THR A 447 13.94 -2.91 3.96
CA THR A 447 14.39 -3.73 2.84
C THR A 447 14.64 -2.87 1.62
N PHE A 448 15.83 -2.97 1.05
CA PHE A 448 16.24 -2.24 -0.15
C PHE A 448 15.84 -3.04 -1.41
N PRO A 449 15.24 -2.40 -2.44
CA PRO A 449 15.02 -3.06 -3.71
C PRO A 449 16.31 -3.14 -4.54
N ASN A 450 16.33 -4.02 -5.55
CA ASN A 450 17.51 -4.22 -6.42
C ASN A 450 17.87 -3.00 -7.28
N ASP A 451 16.95 -2.05 -7.44
CA ASP A 451 17.10 -0.80 -8.18
C ASP A 451 17.26 0.41 -7.23
N TYR A 452 17.51 0.19 -5.94
CA TYR A 452 17.88 1.27 -5.02
C TYR A 452 19.15 2.00 -5.50
N PRO A 453 19.20 3.34 -5.49
CA PRO A 453 18.29 4.30 -4.86
C PRO A 453 17.22 4.88 -5.81
N PHE A 454 17.00 4.30 -6.99
CA PHE A 454 15.97 4.80 -7.92
C PHE A 454 14.55 4.47 -7.47
N LYS A 455 14.38 3.35 -6.76
CA LYS A 455 13.16 3.08 -5.98
C LYS A 455 13.42 3.24 -4.48
N PRO A 456 12.40 3.66 -3.71
CA PRO A 456 12.48 3.78 -2.26
C PRO A 456 12.70 2.43 -1.58
N PRO A 457 13.32 2.42 -0.37
CA PRO A 457 13.33 1.24 0.47
C PRO A 457 11.90 0.97 1.00
N ARG A 458 11.59 -0.30 1.23
CA ARG A 458 10.36 -0.70 1.94
C ARG A 458 10.62 -0.68 3.43
N THR A 459 9.72 -0.09 4.20
CA THR A 459 9.86 0.03 5.65
C THR A 459 8.61 -0.44 6.39
N ARG A 460 8.79 -1.10 7.53
CA ARG A 460 7.68 -1.64 8.33
C ARG A 460 7.99 -1.61 9.82
N PHE A 461 7.06 -1.13 10.63
CA PHE A 461 7.11 -1.28 12.08
C PHE A 461 6.87 -2.74 12.47
N ILE A 462 7.86 -3.34 13.12
CA ILE A 462 7.78 -4.69 13.67
C ILE A 462 7.19 -4.63 15.07
N THR A 463 7.56 -3.62 15.86
CA THR A 463 6.89 -3.33 17.13
C THR A 463 5.54 -2.69 16.84
N PRO A 464 4.40 -3.32 17.23
CA PRO A 464 3.09 -2.72 17.07
C PRO A 464 3.02 -1.32 17.70
N ILE A 465 2.44 -0.37 16.98
CA ILE A 465 2.34 1.03 17.39
C ILE A 465 0.92 1.56 17.15
N TYR A 466 0.38 2.29 18.14
CA TYR A 466 -0.90 2.97 18.02
C TYR A 466 -0.68 4.36 17.43
N HIS A 467 -0.90 4.54 16.12
CA HIS A 467 -0.56 5.77 15.41
C HIS A 467 -1.45 6.00 14.17
N PRO A 468 -1.95 7.22 13.88
CA PRO A 468 -2.84 7.49 12.74
C PRO A 468 -2.27 7.09 11.37
N ASN A 469 -0.98 7.36 11.13
CA ASN A 469 -0.31 7.12 9.84
C ASN A 469 0.43 5.78 9.75
N ILE A 470 0.26 4.88 10.72
CA ILE A 470 0.88 3.54 10.69
C ILE A 470 -0.22 2.51 10.81
N SER A 471 -0.33 1.64 9.81
CA SER A 471 -1.33 0.57 9.79
C SER A 471 -1.12 -0.44 10.94
N SER A 472 -2.15 -1.23 11.24
CA SER A 472 -2.08 -2.37 12.17
C SER A 472 -0.99 -3.39 11.81
N GLN A 473 -0.61 -3.44 10.53
CA GLN A 473 0.45 -4.29 10.00
C GLN A 473 1.84 -3.64 10.09
N GLY A 474 1.95 -2.36 10.47
CA GLY A 474 3.21 -1.64 10.60
C GLY A 474 3.66 -0.90 9.33
N HIS A 475 2.89 -0.95 8.25
CA HIS A 475 3.12 -0.11 7.07
C HIS A 475 2.94 1.37 7.41
N MET A 476 3.82 2.20 6.87
CA MET A 476 3.80 3.65 7.02
C MET A 476 3.67 4.29 5.63
N CYS A 477 2.75 5.25 5.49
CA CYS A 477 2.62 6.05 4.29
C CYS A 477 3.36 7.36 4.52
N LEU A 478 4.54 7.49 3.93
CA LEU A 478 5.27 8.75 3.85
C LEU A 478 5.49 9.09 2.38
N ASP A 479 5.16 10.33 2.02
CA ASP A 479 5.39 10.92 0.71
C ASP A 479 6.85 10.75 0.25
N ILE A 480 7.80 10.94 1.16
CA ILE A 480 9.23 10.76 0.90
C ILE A 480 9.61 9.33 0.52
N LEU A 481 8.78 8.32 0.82
CA LEU A 481 8.95 6.91 0.42
C LEU A 481 8.04 6.53 -0.76
N LYS A 482 7.38 7.51 -1.39
CA LYS A 482 6.44 7.34 -2.50
C LYS A 482 6.76 8.33 -3.62
N ASP A 483 5.87 9.30 -3.85
CA ASP A 483 5.90 10.27 -4.93
C ASP A 483 7.00 11.34 -4.76
N GLN A 484 7.44 11.59 -3.53
CA GLN A 484 8.56 12.48 -3.23
C GLN A 484 9.89 11.75 -3.04
N TRP A 485 9.93 10.43 -3.29
CA TRP A 485 11.20 9.73 -3.25
C TRP A 485 12.15 10.25 -4.33
N SER A 486 13.36 10.57 -3.91
CA SER A 486 14.45 10.94 -4.81
C SER A 486 15.67 10.09 -4.47
N PRO A 487 16.46 9.66 -5.47
CA PRO A 487 17.77 9.04 -5.23
C PRO A 487 18.70 9.85 -4.33
N ALA A 488 18.47 11.15 -4.14
CA ALA A 488 19.24 12.01 -3.24
C ALA A 488 18.84 11.89 -1.75
N LEU A 489 17.68 11.28 -1.44
CA LEU A 489 17.27 11.01 -0.07
C LEU A 489 18.10 9.88 0.53
N THR A 490 18.44 10.02 1.82
CA THR A 490 19.23 9.05 2.58
C THR A 490 18.35 8.35 3.61
N ILE A 491 18.74 7.16 4.04
CA ILE A 491 18.04 6.42 5.10
C ILE A 491 18.03 7.22 6.40
N GLN A 492 19.12 7.92 6.70
CA GLN A 492 19.16 8.85 7.82
C GLN A 492 18.03 9.90 7.77
N LYS A 493 17.81 10.53 6.61
CA LYS A 493 16.71 11.50 6.42
C LYS A 493 15.35 10.82 6.55
N SER A 494 15.18 9.62 5.98
CA SER A 494 13.95 8.84 6.14
C SER A 494 13.65 8.55 7.61
N LEU A 495 14.64 8.09 8.39
CA LEU A 495 14.48 7.82 9.82
C LEU A 495 14.13 9.08 10.62
N ASN A 496 14.70 10.24 10.26
CA ASN A 496 14.29 11.52 10.83
C ASN A 496 12.83 11.85 10.51
N SER A 497 12.39 11.65 9.27
CA SER A 497 10.98 11.82 8.91
C SER A 497 10.06 10.85 9.66
N PHE A 498 10.50 9.64 10.00
CA PHE A 498 9.70 8.69 10.79
C PHE A 498 9.52 9.21 12.21
N LEU A 499 10.60 9.70 12.83
CA LEU A 499 10.55 10.34 14.14
C LEU A 499 9.67 11.60 14.12
N SER A 500 9.77 12.43 13.08
CA SER A 500 8.90 13.59 12.91
C SER A 500 7.42 13.20 12.78
N LEU A 501 7.11 12.14 12.04
CA LEU A 501 5.72 11.65 11.92
C LEU A 501 5.18 11.15 13.25
N MET A 502 6.00 10.45 14.04
CA MET A 502 5.63 10.04 15.41
C MET A 502 5.43 11.25 16.34
N GLN A 503 6.12 12.36 16.08
CA GLN A 503 5.99 13.58 16.87
C GLN A 503 4.74 14.38 16.50
N ASP A 504 4.43 14.48 15.22
CA ASP A 504 3.30 15.21 14.68
C ASP A 504 2.53 14.35 13.66
N PRO A 505 1.58 13.52 14.13
CA PRO A 505 0.76 12.70 13.25
C PRO A 505 -0.06 13.56 12.28
N ASN A 506 -0.22 13.09 11.04
CA ASN A 506 -1.02 13.76 10.02
C ASN A 506 -2.41 13.10 9.88
N PRO A 507 -3.46 13.61 10.54
CA PRO A 507 -4.78 12.99 10.49
C PRO A 507 -5.45 13.06 9.11
N ASN A 508 -5.01 13.96 8.22
CA ASN A 508 -5.58 14.11 6.88
C ASN A 508 -5.08 13.03 5.89
N ASP A 509 -3.98 12.35 6.21
CA ASP A 509 -3.41 11.24 5.43
C ASP A 509 -3.24 9.99 6.31
N ALA A 510 -4.25 9.72 7.14
CA ALA A 510 -4.23 8.62 8.07
C ALA A 510 -4.43 7.27 7.38
N LEU A 511 -3.63 6.28 7.77
CA LEU A 511 -3.84 4.89 7.38
C LEU A 511 -4.93 4.22 8.21
N ASP A 512 -5.13 4.68 9.46
CA ASP A 512 -6.23 4.28 10.34
C ASP A 512 -7.08 5.50 10.69
N SER A 513 -8.23 5.60 10.03
CA SER A 513 -9.19 6.70 10.21
C SER A 513 -9.81 6.70 11.61
N THR A 514 -9.89 5.55 12.28
CA THR A 514 -10.45 5.45 13.63
C THR A 514 -9.49 6.02 14.66
N ILE A 515 -8.19 5.77 14.49
CA ILE A 515 -7.14 6.38 15.32
C ILE A 515 -7.05 7.88 15.03
N ALA A 516 -7.16 8.29 13.76
CA ALA A 516 -7.14 9.71 13.37
C ALA A 516 -8.31 10.51 13.96
N ALA A 517 -9.53 9.97 13.92
CA ALA A 517 -10.70 10.58 14.54
C ALA A 517 -10.47 10.75 16.05
N GLN A 518 -9.94 9.74 16.73
CA GLN A 518 -9.63 9.85 18.16
C GLN A 518 -8.54 10.88 18.45
N TYR A 519 -7.52 10.99 17.61
CA TYR A 519 -6.47 12.00 17.73
C TYR A 519 -7.04 13.43 17.64
N LEU A 520 -8.01 13.64 16.74
CA LEU A 520 -8.68 14.93 16.55
C LEU A 520 -9.73 15.25 17.63
N ASP A 521 -10.54 14.26 18.01
CA ASP A 521 -11.71 14.46 18.87
C ASP A 521 -11.35 14.44 20.37
N ASP A 522 -10.48 13.52 20.80
CA ASP A 522 -10.07 13.39 22.20
C ASP A 522 -8.60 12.94 22.33
N ILE A 523 -7.72 13.93 22.34
CA ILE A 523 -6.28 13.73 22.47
C ILE A 523 -5.89 13.00 23.78
N ASN A 524 -6.69 13.07 24.85
CA ASN A 524 -6.37 12.42 26.11
C ASN A 524 -6.65 10.92 26.03
N ILE A 525 -7.78 10.52 25.45
CA ILE A 525 -8.07 9.11 25.17
C ILE A 525 -7.01 8.54 24.22
N PHE A 526 -6.64 9.28 23.17
CA PHE A 526 -5.57 8.88 22.26
C PHE A 526 -4.26 8.64 23.01
N LYS A 527 -3.82 9.60 23.85
CA LYS A 527 -2.60 9.48 24.65
C LYS A 527 -2.65 8.29 25.60
N GLN A 528 -3.78 8.06 26.26
CA GLN A 528 -3.95 6.94 27.18
C GLN A 528 -3.83 5.59 26.45
N LYS A 529 -4.54 5.41 25.33
CA LYS A 529 -4.44 4.20 24.50
C LYS A 529 -3.03 3.99 23.96
N CYS A 530 -2.36 5.07 23.57
CA CYS A 530 -0.97 5.03 23.13
C CYS A 530 -0.06 4.50 24.24
N LEU A 531 -0.19 5.02 25.48
CA LEU A 531 0.59 4.53 26.63
C LEU A 531 0.31 3.06 26.93
N ASP A 532 -0.95 2.62 26.87
CA ASP A 532 -1.32 1.23 27.10
C ASP A 532 -0.72 0.31 26.02
N HIS A 533 -0.73 0.75 24.76
CA HIS A 533 -0.09 0.05 23.65
C HIS A 533 1.43 -0.05 23.83
N ILE A 534 2.09 1.02 24.29
CA ILE A 534 3.53 1.02 24.54
C ILE A 534 3.89 0.07 25.69
N LYS A 535 3.09 0.06 26.76
CA LYS A 535 3.26 -0.89 27.87
C LYS A 535 3.12 -2.33 27.40
N GLN A 536 2.25 -2.60 26.43
CA GLN A 536 2.02 -3.95 25.94
C GLN A 536 3.10 -4.41 24.94
N TYR A 537 3.56 -3.53 24.04
CA TYR A 537 4.33 -3.95 22.87
C TYR A 537 5.74 -3.35 22.78
N ALA A 538 5.99 -2.16 23.34
CA ALA A 538 7.22 -1.39 23.17
C ALA A 538 8.04 -1.26 24.48
N ASN A 539 7.80 -2.15 25.45
CA ASN A 539 8.46 -2.16 26.75
C ASN A 539 9.63 -3.15 26.88
N LYS A 540 10.02 -3.84 25.79
CA LYS A 540 11.02 -4.90 25.80
C LYS A 540 12.30 -4.49 26.53
N SER A 541 12.83 -5.40 27.33
CA SER A 541 14.14 -5.30 27.98
C SER A 541 15.27 -5.32 26.94
N VAL A 542 16.46 -4.88 27.36
CA VAL A 542 17.66 -4.94 26.51
C VAL A 542 17.94 -6.37 26.05
N ASP A 543 17.75 -7.36 26.93
CA ASP A 543 17.99 -8.77 26.60
C ASP A 543 17.01 -9.29 25.53
N GLU A 544 15.73 -8.94 25.64
CA GLU A 544 14.71 -9.28 24.63
C GLU A 544 15.00 -8.60 23.28
N LEU A 545 15.42 -7.34 23.30
CA LEU A 545 15.83 -6.64 22.07
C LEU A 545 17.08 -7.28 21.44
N MET A 546 18.02 -7.77 22.23
CA MET A 546 19.20 -8.49 21.73
C MET A 546 18.81 -9.81 21.04
N VAL A 547 17.83 -10.54 21.58
CA VAL A 547 17.25 -11.73 20.92
C VAL A 547 16.63 -11.32 19.58
N ASP A 548 15.86 -10.24 19.54
CA ASP A 548 15.24 -9.78 18.29
C ASP A 548 16.30 -9.37 17.24
N ILE A 549 17.39 -8.72 17.65
CA ILE A 549 18.46 -8.24 16.75
C ILE A 549 19.29 -9.40 16.20
N MET A 550 19.77 -10.28 17.08
CA MET A 550 20.76 -11.32 16.75
C MET A 550 20.15 -12.69 16.45
N GLY A 551 18.84 -12.86 16.62
CA GLY A 551 18.15 -14.14 16.42
C GLY A 551 18.28 -15.10 17.61
N THR A 552 17.76 -16.32 17.44
CA THR A 552 17.54 -17.28 18.54
C THR A 552 18.82 -17.97 19.05
N SER A 553 19.92 -17.92 18.32
CA SER A 553 21.20 -18.56 18.69
C SER A 553 22.22 -17.51 19.17
N LEU A 554 21.98 -16.95 20.36
CA LEU A 554 22.83 -15.94 20.98
C LEU A 554 24.11 -16.55 21.57
N ASP A 555 25.28 -16.18 21.04
CA ASP A 555 26.54 -16.32 21.78
C ASP A 555 26.74 -15.12 22.70
N VAL A 556 26.19 -15.22 23.91
CA VAL A 556 26.26 -14.18 24.95
C VAL A 556 27.69 -13.88 25.42
N LYS A 557 28.67 -14.69 25.04
CA LYS A 557 30.09 -14.47 25.36
C LYS A 557 30.86 -13.81 24.23
N SER A 558 30.26 -13.68 23.04
CA SER A 558 30.89 -13.02 21.91
C SER A 558 31.16 -11.54 22.25
N GLU A 559 32.30 -11.02 21.79
CA GLU A 559 32.66 -9.61 21.96
C GLU A 559 31.58 -8.69 21.36
N PHE A 560 31.01 -9.09 20.23
CA PHE A 560 29.92 -8.36 19.59
C PHE A 560 28.67 -8.27 20.46
N TYR A 561 28.24 -9.38 21.09
CA TYR A 561 27.10 -9.35 22.03
C TYR A 561 27.38 -8.40 23.20
N VAL A 562 28.53 -8.56 23.86
CA VAL A 562 28.87 -7.81 25.07
C VAL A 562 28.91 -6.31 24.79
N ASN A 563 29.55 -5.90 23.70
CA ASN A 563 29.66 -4.49 23.33
C ASN A 563 28.30 -3.93 22.93
N THR A 564 27.57 -4.63 22.06
CA THR A 564 26.25 -4.17 21.58
C THR A 564 25.25 -4.05 22.73
N HIS A 565 25.24 -5.01 23.65
CA HIS A 565 24.38 -4.99 24.83
C HIS A 565 24.67 -3.77 25.72
N ALA A 566 25.94 -3.51 26.02
CA ALA A 566 26.36 -2.37 26.84
C ALA A 566 25.99 -1.04 26.18
N GLU A 567 26.29 -0.89 24.89
CA GLU A 567 25.95 0.31 24.14
C GLU A 567 24.45 0.53 24.01
N LEU A 568 23.67 -0.53 23.76
CA LEU A 568 22.23 -0.46 23.64
C LEU A 568 21.59 -0.06 24.98
N LYS A 569 22.07 -0.64 26.08
CA LYS A 569 21.63 -0.28 27.43
C LYS A 569 21.92 1.18 27.75
N GLN A 570 23.12 1.68 27.41
CA GLN A 570 23.46 3.09 27.61
C GLN A 570 22.57 3.99 26.75
N TRP A 571 22.44 3.68 25.47
CA TRP A 571 21.64 4.45 24.53
C TRP A 571 20.17 4.55 24.95
N ILE A 572 19.55 3.45 25.38
CA ILE A 572 18.16 3.47 25.88
C ILE A 572 18.06 4.35 27.14
N ASN A 573 18.94 4.17 28.12
CA ASN A 573 18.88 4.94 29.37
C ASN A 573 19.08 6.44 29.17
N SER A 574 19.88 6.85 28.18
CA SER A 574 20.15 8.25 27.89
C SER A 574 19.04 8.95 27.11
N ASN A 575 18.16 8.20 26.43
CA ASN A 575 17.23 8.77 25.45
C ASN A 575 15.76 8.45 25.72
N LYS A 576 15.46 7.40 26.49
CA LYS A 576 14.09 6.92 26.74
C LYS A 576 13.61 7.33 28.11
N ALA A 577 12.41 7.91 28.19
CA ALA A 577 11.75 8.15 29.48
C ALA A 577 11.34 6.84 30.16
N LYS A 578 11.40 6.80 31.49
CA LYS A 578 10.85 5.69 32.29
C LYS A 578 9.39 5.97 32.63
N PHE A 579 8.57 4.93 32.54
CA PHE A 579 7.14 4.96 32.87
C PHE A 579 6.88 5.37 34.32
#